data_AF-A0A1F6Y679-F1
#
_entry.id   AF-A0A1F6Y679-F1
#
_cell.length_a   1.000
_cell.length_b   1.000
_cell.length_c   1.000
_cell.angle_alpha   90.00
_cell.angle_beta   90.00
_cell.angle_gamma   90.00
#
_symmetry.space_group_name_H-M   'P 1'
#
loop_
_entity.id
_entity.type
_entity.pdbx_description
1 polymer ?
#
loop_
_entity_poly.entity_id
_entity_poly.type
_entity_poly.pdbx_seq_one_letter_code
_entity_poly.pdbx_strand_id
1 'polypeptide(L)'
;MHKEIFTQEQIKLLPVDYAQIPNLLTLAAMKAFALGGRNKWKDYVDLYFILKDFFSITEVSKKAEELFGGEFNEKIFRNQLIYFDDINYAELVEFMPGFEVSDETVKNKLIEFSLE
;
A
#
# COMPACT_ATOMS: atom_id res chain seq x y z
N MET A 1 5.97 32.82 -2.81
CA MET A 1 5.30 31.96 -3.81
C MET A 1 3.94 31.59 -3.26
N HIS A 2 2.89 32.20 -3.81
CA HIS A 2 1.51 31.85 -3.48
C HIS A 2 1.21 30.46 -4.08
N LYS A 3 0.85 29.49 -3.25
CA LYS A 3 0.21 28.26 -3.72
C LYS A 3 -1.26 28.61 -3.96
N GLU A 4 -1.68 28.68 -5.21
CA GLU A 4 -3.09 28.75 -5.55
C GLU A 4 -3.73 27.41 -5.18
N ILE A 5 -4.61 27.41 -4.18
CA ILE A 5 -5.43 26.26 -3.82
C ILE A 5 -6.65 26.32 -4.73
N PHE A 6 -6.78 25.36 -5.63
CA PHE A 6 -7.94 25.26 -6.52
C PHE A 6 -9.22 25.03 -5.71
N THR A 7 -10.28 25.76 -6.05
CA THR A 7 -11.60 25.61 -5.45
C THR A 7 -12.28 24.31 -5.92
N GLN A 8 -13.26 23.81 -5.15
CA GLN A 8 -13.96 22.55 -5.48
C GLN A 8 -14.66 22.58 -6.85
N GLU A 9 -15.06 23.75 -7.34
CA GLU A 9 -15.64 23.93 -8.68
C GLU A 9 -14.57 23.83 -9.78
N GLN A 10 -13.36 24.32 -9.53
CA GLN A 10 -12.22 24.20 -10.46
C GLN A 10 -11.72 22.76 -10.56
N ILE A 11 -11.73 22.01 -9.46
CA ILE A 11 -11.39 20.57 -9.45
C ILE A 11 -12.37 19.77 -10.33
N LYS A 12 -13.65 20.13 -10.32
CA LYS A 12 -14.71 19.47 -11.10
C LYS A 12 -14.62 19.73 -12.61
N LEU A 13 -13.93 20.81 -12.99
CA LEU A 13 -13.69 21.22 -14.39
C LEU A 13 -12.37 20.67 -14.95
N LEU A 14 -11.52 20.07 -14.10
CA LEU A 14 -10.36 19.34 -14.58
C LEU A 14 -10.87 18.09 -15.33
N PRO A 15 -10.46 17.87 -16.59
CA PRO A 15 -10.84 16.67 -17.31
C PRO A 15 -10.30 15.45 -16.55
N VAL A 16 -11.21 14.71 -15.91
CA VAL A 16 -10.92 13.49 -15.14
C VAL A 16 -10.27 12.41 -16.02
N ASP A 17 -10.39 12.53 -17.34
CA ASP A 17 -9.86 11.61 -18.35
C ASP A 17 -8.32 11.58 -18.48
N TYR A 18 -7.57 12.47 -17.82
CA TYR A 18 -6.10 12.47 -17.93
C TYR A 18 -5.35 11.75 -16.79
N ALA A 19 -6.01 11.42 -15.68
CA ALA A 19 -5.39 10.66 -14.61
C ALA A 19 -5.71 9.16 -14.77
N GLN A 20 -4.82 8.41 -15.40
CA GLN A 20 -4.91 6.95 -15.45
C GLN A 20 -4.76 6.38 -14.02
N ILE A 21 -5.87 5.97 -13.41
CA ILE A 21 -5.87 5.36 -12.09
C ILE A 21 -5.40 3.90 -12.24
N PRO A 22 -4.38 3.46 -11.50
CA PRO A 22 -3.96 2.06 -11.54
C PRO A 22 -5.10 1.17 -11.05
N ASN A 23 -5.27 0.01 -11.69
CA ASN A 23 -6.12 -1.03 -11.11
C ASN A 23 -5.55 -1.51 -9.76
N LEU A 24 -6.35 -2.24 -8.99
CA LEU A 24 -5.99 -2.62 -7.62
C LEU A 24 -4.70 -3.45 -7.55
N LEU A 25 -4.46 -4.37 -8.49
CA LEU A 25 -3.23 -5.19 -8.51
C LEU A 25 -1.98 -4.35 -8.82
N THR A 26 -2.09 -3.41 -9.76
CA THR A 26 -1.02 -2.44 -10.05
C THR A 26 -0.77 -1.54 -8.83
N LEU A 27 -1.82 -1.08 -8.14
CA LEU A 27 -1.69 -0.29 -6.91
C LEU A 27 -1.01 -1.09 -5.79
N ALA A 28 -1.38 -2.36 -5.62
CA ALA A 28 -0.76 -3.28 -4.67
C ALA A 28 0.74 -3.45 -4.94
N ALA A 29 1.11 -3.68 -6.19
CA ALA A 29 2.50 -3.79 -6.61
C ALA A 29 3.30 -2.49 -6.35
N MET A 30 2.71 -1.33 -6.63
CA MET A 30 3.32 -0.02 -6.33
C MET A 30 3.53 0.18 -4.82
N LYS A 31 2.60 -0.29 -3.98
CA LYS A 31 2.75 -0.26 -2.53
C LYS A 31 3.83 -1.23 -2.04
N ALA A 32 3.87 -2.45 -2.56
CA ALA A 32 4.90 -3.43 -2.24
C ALA A 32 6.31 -2.91 -2.57
N PHE A 33 6.48 -2.26 -3.73
CA PHE A 33 7.73 -1.62 -4.11
C PHE A 33 8.11 -0.45 -3.20
N ALA A 34 7.14 0.38 -2.81
CA ALA A 34 7.38 1.58 -2.00
C ALA A 34 7.59 1.31 -0.50
N LEU A 35 7.20 0.13 0.00
CA LEU A 35 7.20 -0.22 1.42
C LEU A 35 8.57 0.03 2.08
N GLY A 36 9.65 -0.38 1.40
CA GLY A 36 11.02 -0.21 1.89
C GLY A 36 11.51 1.23 2.05
N GLY A 37 10.87 2.19 1.40
CA GLY A 37 11.20 3.63 1.51
C GLY A 37 10.17 4.43 2.31
N ARG A 38 9.05 3.81 2.71
CA ARG A 38 7.94 4.45 3.44
C ARG A 38 7.46 3.54 4.55
N ASN A 39 8.08 3.71 5.72
CA ASN A 39 7.78 2.97 6.94
C ASN A 39 6.54 3.49 7.70
N LYS A 40 5.46 3.89 6.99
CA LYS A 40 4.23 4.36 7.66
C LYS A 40 3.31 3.20 7.95
N TRP A 41 2.74 3.15 9.16
CA TRP A 41 1.83 2.06 9.56
C TRP A 41 0.64 1.86 8.59
N LYS A 42 0.07 2.94 8.05
CA LYS A 42 -1.03 2.88 7.06
C LYS A 42 -0.69 2.06 5.82
N ASP A 43 0.56 2.11 5.33
CA ASP A 43 0.95 1.34 4.14
C ASP A 43 0.94 -0.17 4.42
N TYR A 44 1.27 -0.58 5.65
CA TYR A 44 1.16 -1.97 6.10
C TYR A 44 -0.31 -2.42 6.23
N VAL A 45 -1.17 -1.55 6.77
CA VAL A 45 -2.62 -1.85 6.87
C VAL A 45 -3.26 -1.95 5.48
N ASP A 46 -2.89 -1.08 4.54
CA ASP A 46 -3.36 -1.14 3.16
C ASP A 46 -2.97 -2.47 2.51
N LEU A 47 -1.71 -2.90 2.67
CA LEU A 47 -1.24 -4.19 2.17
C LEU A 47 -1.97 -5.36 2.85
N TYR A 48 -2.27 -5.27 4.15
CA TYR A 48 -3.04 -6.29 4.85
C TYR A 48 -4.40 -6.55 4.22
N PHE A 49 -5.18 -5.50 3.92
CA PHE A 49 -6.50 -5.68 3.31
C PHE A 49 -6.40 -6.23 1.88
N ILE A 50 -5.42 -5.75 1.11
CA ILE A 50 -5.18 -6.26 -0.24
C ILE A 50 -4.85 -7.75 -0.21
N LEU A 51 -3.92 -8.15 0.67
CA LEU A 51 -3.45 -9.53 0.76
C LEU A 51 -4.49 -10.48 1.36
N LYS A 52 -5.34 -9.97 2.26
CA LYS A 52 -6.40 -10.75 2.89
C LYS A 52 -7.56 -11.03 1.96
N ASP A 53 -8.00 -10.04 1.17
CA ASP A 53 -9.31 -10.10 0.51
C ASP A 53 -9.23 -10.14 -1.03
N PHE A 54 -8.09 -9.79 -1.65
CA PHE A 54 -8.03 -9.57 -3.10
C PHE A 54 -6.95 -10.36 -3.84
N PHE A 55 -5.69 -10.34 -3.38
CA PHE A 55 -4.56 -10.93 -4.10
C PHE A 55 -3.58 -11.62 -3.16
N SER A 56 -2.99 -12.73 -3.58
CA SER A 56 -1.89 -13.35 -2.85
C SER A 56 -0.61 -12.52 -2.89
N ILE A 57 0.29 -12.76 -1.95
CA ILE A 57 1.61 -12.12 -1.93
C ILE A 57 2.41 -12.44 -3.21
N THR A 58 2.23 -13.63 -3.78
CA THR A 58 2.86 -14.08 -5.02
C THR A 58 2.33 -13.31 -6.23
N GLU A 59 1.02 -13.08 -6.31
CA GLU A 59 0.42 -12.26 -7.39
C GLU A 59 0.92 -10.82 -7.35
N VAL A 60 0.95 -10.23 -6.15
CA VAL A 60 1.45 -8.86 -5.94
C VAL A 60 2.94 -8.78 -6.30
N SER A 61 3.74 -9.75 -5.85
CA SER A 61 5.18 -9.78 -6.10
C SER A 61 5.50 -9.94 -7.58
N LYS A 62 4.82 -10.86 -8.26
CA LYS A 62 4.94 -11.02 -9.72
C LYS A 62 4.57 -9.72 -10.43
N LYS A 63 3.49 -9.04 -10.00
CA LYS A 63 3.11 -7.78 -10.63
C LYS A 63 4.15 -6.68 -10.39
N ALA A 64 4.73 -6.62 -9.20
CA ALA A 64 5.80 -5.66 -8.90
C ALA A 64 7.06 -5.94 -9.71
N GLU A 65 7.44 -7.20 -9.88
CA GLU A 65 8.55 -7.59 -10.76
C GLU A 65 8.27 -7.20 -12.23
N GLU A 66 7.05 -7.39 -12.74
CA GLU A 66 6.66 -6.94 -14.08
C GLU A 66 6.79 -5.42 -14.26
N LEU A 67 6.48 -4.63 -13.22
CA LEU A 67 6.45 -3.17 -13.28
C LEU A 67 7.83 -2.53 -13.06
N PHE A 68 8.63 -3.09 -12.16
CA PHE A 68 9.89 -2.48 -11.69
C PHE A 68 11.13 -3.31 -12.05
N GLY A 69 10.96 -4.50 -12.62
CA GLY A 69 12.06 -5.36 -13.05
C GLY A 69 13.04 -5.64 -11.92
N GLY A 70 14.34 -5.52 -12.22
CA GLY A 70 15.42 -5.80 -11.27
C GLY A 70 15.50 -4.86 -10.05
N GLU A 71 14.72 -3.77 -10.02
CA GLU A 71 14.63 -2.88 -8.86
C GLU A 71 13.69 -3.44 -7.78
N PHE A 72 12.83 -4.39 -8.11
CA PHE A 72 12.01 -5.10 -7.14
C PHE A 72 12.63 -6.45 -6.78
N ASN A 73 12.62 -6.76 -5.48
CA ASN A 73 13.07 -8.06 -4.99
C ASN A 73 12.06 -8.61 -3.98
N GLU A 74 11.37 -9.68 -4.37
CA GLU A 74 10.33 -10.31 -3.55
C GLU A 74 10.84 -10.69 -2.16
N LYS A 75 12.06 -11.22 -2.05
CA LYS A 75 12.63 -11.62 -0.76
C LYS A 75 12.83 -10.41 0.16
N ILE A 76 13.29 -9.28 -0.38
CA ILE A 76 13.41 -8.03 0.37
C ILE A 76 12.03 -7.51 0.79
N PHE A 77 11.05 -7.52 -0.12
CA PHE A 77 9.67 -7.12 0.17
C PHE A 77 9.06 -7.94 1.31
N ARG A 78 9.15 -9.28 1.26
CA ARG A 78 8.65 -10.17 2.33
C ARG A 78 9.30 -9.88 3.68
N ASN A 79 10.62 -9.62 3.70
CA ASN A 79 11.32 -9.24 4.93
C ASN A 79 10.86 -7.88 5.46
N GLN A 80 10.62 -6.91 4.58
CA GLN A 80 10.12 -5.59 4.96
C GLN A 80 8.69 -5.65 5.51
N LEU A 81 7.87 -6.55 4.98
CA LEU A 81 6.48 -6.75 5.39
C LEU A 81 6.33 -7.18 6.86
N ILE A 82 7.34 -7.88 7.39
CA ILE A 82 7.37 -8.38 8.77
C ILE A 82 8.28 -7.57 9.70
N TYR A 83 8.93 -6.51 9.20
CA TYR A 83 9.81 -5.67 9.99
C TYR A 83 9.04 -4.50 10.60
N PHE A 84 8.74 -4.60 11.91
CA PHE A 84 7.88 -3.64 12.61
C PHE A 84 8.62 -2.66 13.52
N ASP A 85 9.93 -2.85 13.73
CA ASP A 85 10.72 -2.13 14.75
C ASP A 85 10.92 -0.65 14.43
N ASP A 86 10.97 -0.28 13.15
CA ASP A 86 11.19 1.10 12.69
C ASP A 86 9.96 1.66 11.94
N ILE A 87 8.76 1.28 12.36
CA ILE A 87 7.52 1.82 11.78
C ILE A 87 7.11 3.12 12.48
N ASN A 88 6.74 4.11 11.69
CA ASN A 88 6.14 5.34 12.15
C ASN A 88 4.62 5.19 12.34
N TYR A 89 4.20 5.23 13.62
CA TYR A 89 2.79 5.17 14.04
C TYR A 89 2.17 6.55 14.34
N ALA A 90 2.86 7.65 14.04
CA ALA A 90 2.37 9.00 14.36
C ALA A 90 1.05 9.35 13.64
N GLU A 91 0.81 8.75 12.47
CA GLU A 91 -0.45 8.87 11.76
C GLU A 91 -1.39 7.71 12.13
N LEU A 92 -2.50 8.03 12.79
CA LEU A 92 -3.55 7.05 13.09
C LEU A 92 -4.22 6.56 11.81
N VAL A 93 -4.58 5.28 11.81
CA VAL A 93 -5.37 4.67 10.75
C VAL A 93 -6.84 4.95 11.02
N GLU A 94 -7.49 5.65 10.10
CA GLU A 94 -8.93 5.88 10.14
C GLU A 94 -9.63 4.82 9.32
N PHE A 95 -10.35 3.94 10.00
CA PHE A 95 -11.09 2.85 9.36
C PHE A 95 -12.50 3.30 8.98
N MET A 96 -13.05 2.68 7.94
CA MET A 96 -14.49 2.72 7.70
C MET A 96 -15.22 1.90 8.79
N PRO A 97 -16.44 2.29 9.18
CA PRO A 97 -17.23 1.51 10.13
C PRO A 97 -17.37 0.05 9.72
N GLY A 98 -17.02 -0.88 10.60
CA GLY A 98 -17.05 -2.33 10.36
C GLY A 98 -15.77 -2.94 9.78
N PHE A 99 -14.74 -2.13 9.53
CA PHE A 99 -13.42 -2.56 9.05
C PHE A 99 -12.32 -2.38 10.11
N GLU A 100 -12.68 -2.02 11.33
CA GLU A 100 -11.73 -1.84 12.42
C GLU A 100 -10.99 -3.14 12.69
N VAL A 101 -9.66 -3.07 12.67
CA VAL A 101 -8.79 -4.21 12.94
C VAL A 101 -7.67 -3.76 13.87
N SER A 102 -7.33 -4.62 14.83
CA SER A 102 -6.24 -4.33 15.77
C SER A 102 -4.89 -4.45 15.07
N ASP A 103 -3.93 -3.64 15.52
CA ASP A 103 -2.57 -3.69 14.99
C ASP A 103 -1.93 -5.08 15.14
N GLU A 104 -2.23 -5.79 16.23
CA GLU A 104 -1.75 -7.15 16.47
C GLU A 104 -2.29 -8.14 15.42
N THR A 105 -3.58 -8.04 15.10
CA THR A 105 -4.20 -8.87 14.05
C THR A 105 -3.54 -8.61 12.70
N VAL A 106 -3.31 -7.34 12.36
CA VAL A 106 -2.61 -6.96 11.12
C VAL A 106 -1.21 -7.56 11.10
N LYS A 107 -0.41 -7.35 12.14
CA LYS A 107 0.98 -7.85 12.22
C LYS A 107 1.06 -9.37 12.08
N ASN A 108 0.22 -10.11 12.80
CA ASN A 108 0.21 -11.58 12.73
C ASN A 108 -0.13 -12.07 11.32
N LYS A 109 -1.11 -11.44 10.66
CA LYS A 109 -1.49 -11.79 9.29
C LYS A 109 -0.43 -11.44 8.27
N LEU A 110 0.25 -10.31 8.41
CA LEU A 110 1.39 -9.96 7.55
C LEU A 110 2.54 -10.97 7.66
N ILE A 111 2.80 -11.50 8.87
CA ILE A 111 3.75 -12.59 9.06
C ILE A 111 3.28 -13.84 8.32
N GLU A 112 2.02 -14.25 8.48
CA GLU A 112 1.48 -15.41 7.76
C GLU A 112 1.61 -15.26 6.24
N PHE A 113 1.20 -14.11 5.68
CA PHE A 113 1.33 -13.85 4.25
C PHE A 113 2.78 -13.89 3.76
N SER A 114 3.75 -13.45 4.58
CA SER A 114 5.16 -13.49 4.21
C SER A 114 5.72 -14.90 4.00
N LEU A 115 5.04 -15.92 4.55
CA LEU A 115 5.46 -17.33 4.55
C LEU A 115 4.79 -18.20 3.48
N GLU A 116 3.73 -17.70 2.81
CA GLU A 116 3.08 -18.36 1.67
C GLU A 116 3.97 -18.39 0.42
#